data_AF-A0A417YTH4-F1
#
_entry.id   AF-A0A417YTH4-F1
#
_cell.length_a   1.000
_cell.length_b   1.000
_cell.length_c   1.000
_cell.angle_alpha   90.00
_cell.angle_beta   90.00
_cell.angle_gamma   90.00
#
_symmetry.space_group_name_H-M   'P 1'
#
loop_
_entity.id
_entity.type
_entity.pdbx_description
1 polymer ?
#
loop_
_entity_poly.entity_id
_entity_poly.type
_entity_poly.pdbx_seq_one_letter_code
_entity_poly.pdbx_strand_id
1 'polypeptide(L)'
;MTQSQLQSAERLDKRYEQFLYFVLLTLLIQAYPLFERVISNKFILLLSILSIFLLVSKYIGKGTLPKLLRKMCEQLKINLVLLYLVYTAGLFVLVVYIF
;
A
#
# COMPACT_ATOMS: atom_id res chain seq x y z
N MET A 1 -26.34 -13.89 15.63
CA MET A 1 -25.41 -13.03 14.86
C MET A 1 -24.54 -13.93 14.00
N THR A 2 -24.77 -13.89 12.69
CA THR A 2 -24.61 -14.98 11.73
C THR A 2 -23.18 -15.09 11.17
N GLN A 3 -22.63 -16.31 11.08
CA GLN A 3 -21.30 -16.65 10.55
C GLN A 3 -20.99 -16.04 9.16
N SER A 4 -22.01 -15.70 8.38
CA SER A 4 -21.88 -15.03 7.08
C SER A 4 -21.34 -13.59 7.17
N GLN A 5 -21.56 -12.87 8.29
CA GLN A 5 -20.99 -11.53 8.49
C GLN A 5 -19.48 -11.59 8.80
N LEU A 6 -19.04 -12.63 9.51
CA LEU A 6 -17.63 -12.85 9.86
C LEU A 6 -16.78 -13.20 8.64
N GLN A 7 -17.28 -14.07 7.75
CA GLN A 7 -16.61 -14.38 6.47
C GLN A 7 -16.54 -13.17 5.53
N SER A 8 -17.56 -12.32 5.52
CA SER A 8 -17.58 -11.11 4.70
C SER A 8 -16.55 -10.09 5.19
N ALA A 9 -16.43 -9.93 6.51
CA ALA A 9 -15.42 -9.07 7.14
C ALA A 9 -14.00 -9.57 6.88
N GLU A 10 -13.75 -10.88 6.99
CA GLU A 10 -12.41 -11.45 6.77
C GLU A 10 -11.97 -11.37 5.30
N ARG A 11 -12.90 -11.53 4.34
CA ARG A 11 -12.62 -11.30 2.91
C ARG A 11 -12.33 -9.84 2.60
N LEU A 12 -13.01 -8.91 3.26
CA LEU A 12 -12.75 -7.46 3.11
C LEU A 12 -11.37 -7.11 3.65
N ASP A 13 -11.00 -7.60 4.84
CA ASP A 13 -9.67 -7.41 5.42
C ASP A 13 -8.56 -7.89 4.48
N LYS A 14 -8.71 -9.08 3.88
CA LYS A 14 -7.76 -9.59 2.87
C LYS A 14 -7.65 -8.70 1.62
N ARG A 15 -8.76 -8.10 1.16
CA ARG A 15 -8.74 -7.15 0.03
C ARG A 15 -8.03 -5.85 0.38
N TYR A 16 -8.18 -5.35 1.60
CA TYR A 16 -7.44 -4.18 2.08
C TYR A 16 -5.95 -4.47 2.24
N GLU A 17 -5.58 -5.65 2.74
CA GLU A 17 -4.18 -6.09 2.74
C GLU A 17 -3.61 -6.16 1.32
N GLN A 18 -4.32 -6.78 0.38
CA GLN A 18 -3.89 -6.85 -1.01
C GLN A 18 -3.71 -5.46 -1.64
N PHE A 19 -4.62 -4.52 -1.35
CA PHE A 19 -4.47 -3.13 -1.78
C PHE A 19 -3.22 -2.49 -1.16
N LEU A 20 -3.00 -2.66 0.14
CA LEU A 20 -1.81 -2.13 0.81
C LEU A 20 -0.51 -2.72 0.24
N TYR A 21 -0.48 -4.01 -0.07
CA TYR A 21 0.65 -4.63 -0.75
C TYR A 21 0.84 -4.09 -2.16
N PHE A 22 -0.24 -3.88 -2.91
CA PHE A 22 -0.18 -3.27 -4.24
C PHE A 22 0.36 -1.84 -4.19
N VAL A 23 -0.13 -1.03 -3.26
CA VAL A 23 0.34 0.34 -2.98
C VAL A 23 1.82 0.32 -2.61
N LEU A 24 2.21 -0.56 -1.69
CA LEU A 24 3.60 -0.71 -1.26
C LEU A 24 4.51 -1.07 -2.43
N LEU A 25 4.08 -2.01 -3.28
CA LEU A 25 4.85 -2.44 -4.45
C LEU A 25 4.99 -1.30 -5.47
N THR A 26 3.90 -0.57 -5.76
CA THR A 26 3.95 0.57 -6.69
C THR A 26 4.84 1.69 -6.16
N LEU A 27 4.77 2.01 -4.87
CA LEU A 27 5.66 2.96 -4.22
C LEU A 27 7.11 2.50 -4.28
N LEU A 28 7.41 1.22 -4.07
CA LEU A 28 8.76 0.69 -4.21
C LEU A 28 9.30 0.88 -5.63
N ILE A 29 8.50 0.56 -6.64
CA ILE A 29 8.89 0.68 -8.05
C ILE A 29 9.14 2.14 -8.42
N GLN A 30 8.29 3.08 -7.95
CA GLN A 30 8.52 4.50 -8.17
C GLN A 30 9.66 5.09 -7.37
N ALA A 31 9.88 4.59 -6.15
CA ALA A 31 10.97 5.05 -5.32
C ALA A 31 12.32 4.53 -5.83
N TYR A 32 12.36 3.40 -6.54
CA TYR A 32 13.58 2.83 -7.12
C TYR A 32 14.40 3.86 -7.93
N PRO A 33 13.86 4.55 -8.96
CA PRO A 33 14.63 5.56 -9.71
C PRO A 33 14.99 6.79 -8.87
N LEU A 34 14.19 7.15 -7.87
CA LEU A 34 14.51 8.24 -6.94
C LEU A 34 15.69 7.86 -6.03
N PHE A 35 15.69 6.64 -5.49
CA PHE A 35 16.80 6.11 -4.70
C PHE A 35 18.05 5.93 -5.55
N GLU A 36 17.92 5.54 -6.82
CA GLU A 36 19.06 5.37 -7.73
C GLU A 36 19.78 6.70 -7.99
N ARG A 37 19.04 7.83 -7.99
CA ARG A 37 19.62 9.18 -8.06
C ARG A 37 20.37 9.59 -6.79
N VAL A 38 19.96 9.09 -5.62
CA VAL A 38 20.53 9.47 -4.31
C VAL A 38 21.67 8.54 -3.88
N ILE A 39 21.58 7.26 -4.21
CA ILE A 39 22.51 6.21 -3.77
C ILE A 39 23.18 5.63 -5.02
N SER A 40 24.41 6.06 -5.32
CA SER A 40 25.19 5.49 -6.44
C SER A 40 25.53 4.01 -6.27
N ASN A 41 25.51 3.49 -5.03
CA ASN A 41 25.92 2.14 -4.74
C ASN A 41 24.74 1.16 -4.76
N LYS A 42 24.64 0.37 -5.84
CA LYS A 42 23.52 -0.56 -6.11
C LYS A 42 23.26 -1.56 -4.98
N PHE A 43 24.30 -2.00 -4.27
CA PHE A 43 24.14 -2.92 -3.13
C PHE A 43 23.44 -2.27 -1.93
N ILE A 44 23.82 -1.04 -1.59
CA ILE A 44 23.22 -0.29 -0.48
C ILE A 44 21.76 0.06 -0.81
N LEU A 45 21.49 0.40 -2.07
CA LEU A 45 20.15 0.64 -2.57
C LEU A 45 19.26 -0.60 -2.45
N LEU A 46 19.75 -1.77 -2.86
CA LEU A 46 19.00 -3.01 -2.75
C LEU A 46 18.69 -3.35 -1.27
N LEU A 47 19.69 -3.20 -0.39
CA LEU A 47 19.54 -3.44 1.05
C LEU A 47 18.55 -2.48 1.71
N SER A 48 18.56 -1.19 1.35
CA SER A 48 17.63 -0.21 1.92
C SER A 48 16.20 -0.50 1.49
N ILE A 49 15.98 -0.81 0.22
CA ILE A 49 14.67 -1.16 -0.34
C ILE A 49 14.13 -2.43 0.32
N LEU A 50 14.96 -3.46 0.47
CA LEU A 50 14.58 -4.71 1.12
C LEU A 50 14.21 -4.50 2.60
N SER A 51 14.97 -3.65 3.30
CA SER A 51 14.73 -3.31 4.70
C SER A 51 13.40 -2.56 4.89
N ILE A 52 13.13 -1.57 4.03
CA ILE A 52 11.85 -0.84 4.02
C ILE A 52 10.69 -1.81 3.72
N PHE A 53 10.84 -2.68 2.73
CA PHE A 53 9.81 -3.66 2.40
C PHE A 53 9.50 -4.60 3.57
N LEU A 54 10.53 -5.10 4.27
CA LEU A 54 10.36 -5.95 5.45
C LEU A 54 9.70 -5.21 6.62
N LEU A 55 10.08 -3.96 6.87
CA LEU A 55 9.42 -3.14 7.88
C LEU A 55 7.94 -2.96 7.55
N VAL A 56 7.63 -2.47 6.35
CA VAL A 56 6.24 -2.18 5.98
C VAL A 56 5.38 -3.44 5.89
N SER A 57 5.90 -4.55 5.35
CA SER A 57 5.17 -5.83 5.34
C SER A 57 4.85 -6.34 6.74
N LYS A 58 5.77 -6.16 7.71
CA LYS A 58 5.52 -6.45 9.13
C LYS A 58 4.44 -5.55 9.73
N TYR A 59 4.36 -4.29 9.31
CA TYR A 59 3.31 -3.37 9.74
C TYR A 59 1.95 -3.68 9.10
N ILE A 60 1.92 -4.15 7.84
CA ILE A 60 0.71 -4.63 7.17
C ILE A 60 0.20 -5.91 7.86
N GLY A 61 1.08 -6.90 8.05
CA GLY A 61 0.73 -8.19 8.65
C GLY A 61 0.36 -8.13 10.13
N LYS A 62 0.75 -7.07 10.86
CA LYS A 62 0.24 -6.80 12.21
C LYS A 62 -1.25 -6.40 12.24
N GLY A 63 -1.88 -6.20 11.08
CA GLY A 63 -3.30 -5.85 10.97
C GLY A 63 -3.63 -4.42 11.41
N THR A 64 -2.65 -3.63 11.87
CA THR A 64 -2.86 -2.24 12.28
C THR A 64 -3.22 -1.35 11.08
N LEU A 65 -2.50 -1.48 9.96
CA LEU A 65 -2.79 -0.71 8.75
C LEU A 65 -4.11 -1.11 8.08
N PRO A 66 -4.40 -2.41 7.84
CA PRO A 66 -5.68 -2.83 7.26
C PRO A 66 -6.89 -2.35 8.07
N LYS A 67 -6.81 -2.45 9.41
CA LYS A 67 -7.86 -1.93 10.32
C LYS A 67 -8.00 -0.42 10.23
N LEU A 68 -6.91 0.33 10.16
CA LEU A 68 -6.95 1.79 10.03
C LEU A 68 -7.58 2.20 8.69
N LEU A 69 -7.19 1.54 7.59
CA LEU A 69 -7.77 1.75 6.26
C LEU A 69 -9.27 1.44 6.25
N ARG A 70 -9.67 0.33 6.85
CA ARG A 70 -11.07 -0.05 6.99
C ARG A 70 -11.86 1.00 7.77
N LYS A 71 -11.31 1.50 8.88
CA LYS A 71 -11.94 2.54 9.70
C LYS A 71 -12.09 3.86 8.94
N MET A 72 -11.07 4.25 8.16
CA MET A 72 -11.16 5.42 7.28
C MET A 72 -12.18 5.22 6.16
N CYS A 73 -12.20 4.07 5.48
CA CYS A 73 -13.20 3.76 4.46
C CYS A 73 -14.63 3.78 5.01
N GLU A 74 -14.86 3.22 6.21
CA GLU A 74 -16.16 3.28 6.89
C GLU A 74 -16.55 4.72 7.24
N GLN A 75 -15.62 5.53 7.77
CA GLN A 75 -15.89 6.93 8.11
C GLN A 75 -16.19 7.80 6.89
N LEU A 76 -15.46 7.60 5.79
CA LEU A 76 -15.67 8.37 4.57
C LEU A 76 -16.75 7.77 3.65
N LYS A 77 -17.36 6.62 3.99
CA LYS A 77 -18.25 5.84 3.11
C LYS A 77 -17.63 5.59 1.71
N ILE A 78 -16.30 5.48 1.66
CA ILE A 78 -15.57 5.31 0.41
C ILE A 78 -15.49 3.83 0.07
N ASN A 79 -15.82 3.52 -1.19
CA ASN A 79 -15.73 2.17 -1.71
C ASN A 79 -14.25 1.82 -2.00
N LEU A 80 -13.84 0.58 -1.78
CA LEU A 80 -12.44 0.14 -1.95
C LEU A 80 -11.91 0.40 -3.37
N VAL A 81 -12.80 0.32 -4.37
CA VAL A 81 -12.54 0.69 -5.77
C VAL A 81 -12.17 2.16 -5.93
N LEU A 82 -12.83 3.04 -5.18
CA LEU A 82 -12.59 4.49 -5.24
C LEU A 82 -11.26 4.84 -4.56
N LEU A 83 -10.85 4.08 -3.53
CA LEU A 83 -9.52 4.19 -2.92
C LEU A 83 -8.41 3.82 -3.93
N TYR A 84 -8.62 2.74 -4.70
CA TYR A 84 -7.74 2.38 -5.83
C TYR A 84 -7.67 3.51 -6.87
N LEU A 85 -8.82 4.04 -7.27
CA LEU A 85 -8.92 5.10 -8.27
C LEU A 85 -8.19 6.38 -7.85
N VAL A 86 -8.40 6.83 -6.61
CA VAL A 86 -7.72 8.01 -6.05
C VAL A 86 -6.22 7.79 -5.98
N TYR A 87 -5.79 6.60 -5.57
CA TYR A 87 -4.37 6.26 -5.50
C TYR A 87 -3.72 6.23 -6.88
N THR A 88 -4.34 5.56 -7.87
CA THR A 88 -3.83 5.51 -9.24
C THR A 88 -3.83 6.90 -9.90
N ALA A 89 -4.86 7.71 -9.68
CA ALA A 89 -4.92 9.09 -10.18
C ALA A 89 -3.83 9.97 -9.54
N GLY A 90 -3.64 9.86 -8.22
CA GLY A 90 -2.58 10.57 -7.50
C GLY A 90 -1.19 10.16 -8.00
N LEU A 91 -0.93 8.86 -8.15
CA LEU A 91 0.31 8.35 -8.75
C LEU A 91 0.53 8.89 -10.17
N PHE A 92 -0.51 8.94 -11.00
CA PHE A 92 -0.41 9.43 -12.36
C PHE A 92 0.02 10.90 -12.40
N VAL A 93 -0.59 11.74 -11.57
CA VAL A 93 -0.19 13.16 -11.41
C VAL A 93 1.26 13.27 -10.95
N LEU A 94 1.68 12.43 -10.00
CA LEU A 94 3.05 12.43 -9.45
C LEU A 94 4.08 12.04 -10.53
N VAL A 95 3.78 11.04 -11.36
CA VAL A 95 4.62 10.66 -12.50
C VAL A 95 4.72 11.78 -13.51
N VAL A 96 3.58 12.37 -13.91
CA VAL A 96 3.53 13.50 -14.86
C VAL A 96 4.27 14.74 -14.33
N TYR A 97 4.38 14.89 -13.01
CA TYR A 97 5.09 16.02 -12.42
C TYR A 97 6.60 15.79 -12.29
N ILE A 98 7.03 14.54 -12.11
CA ILE A 98 8.45 14.16 -11.99
C ILE A 98 9.13 14.02 -13.37
N PHE A 99 8.38 13.65 -14.40
CA PHE A 99 8.85 13.38 -15.76
C PHE A 99 8.54 14.53 -16.71
#